data_AF-A0A178M3M0-F1
#
_entry.id   AF-A0A178M3M0-F1
#
_cell.length_a   1.000
_cell.length_b   1.000
_cell.length_c   1.000
_cell.angle_alpha   90.00
_cell.angle_beta   90.00
_cell.angle_gamma   90.00
#
_symmetry.space_group_name_H-M   'P 1'
#
loop_
_entity.id
_entity.type
_entity.pdbx_description
1 polymer ?
#
loop_
_entity_poly.entity_id
_entity_poly.type
_entity_poly.pdbx_seq_one_letter_code
_entity_poly.pdbx_strand_id
1 'polypeptide(L)'
;MVVERGLARCPRCVAVADYVFIETLKRPPNGLRYEVRCRKCGECYSEDSRPVANLPAVVEESLRWPPDWLPEPERDWVNEAREKLTVVAARSKTELDALGRHVQGAYELTRTWVNERRAARMLGQTGGYAGGG
;
A
#
# COMPACT_ATOMS: atom_id res chain seq x y z
N MET A 1 -21.31 12.49 43.90
CA MET A 1 -22.26 11.35 43.98
C MET A 1 -22.13 10.52 42.71
N VAL A 2 -22.24 9.19 42.73
CA VAL A 2 -22.26 8.42 41.46
C VAL A 2 -23.65 8.48 40.88
N VAL A 3 -23.77 8.93 39.63
CA VAL A 3 -25.05 9.19 38.95
C VAL A 3 -25.39 8.11 37.93
N GLU A 4 -24.40 7.47 37.32
CA GLU A 4 -24.59 6.39 36.36
C GLU A 4 -23.42 5.40 36.42
N ARG A 5 -23.67 4.13 36.11
CA ARG A 5 -22.66 3.08 35.96
C ARG A 5 -23.02 2.15 34.81
N GLY A 6 -22.02 1.57 34.16
CA GLY A 6 -22.24 0.58 33.11
C GLY A 6 -20.95 -0.09 32.65
N LEU A 7 -20.98 -0.66 31.45
CA LEU A 7 -19.84 -1.34 30.83
C LEU A 7 -19.32 -0.54 29.63
N ALA A 8 -18.00 -0.39 29.54
CA ALA A 8 -17.30 0.26 28.44
C ALA A 8 -16.06 -0.57 28.02
N ARG A 9 -15.37 -0.11 26.98
CA ARG A 9 -14.08 -0.67 26.56
C ARG A 9 -12.95 0.11 27.23
N CYS A 10 -11.99 -0.60 27.80
CA CYS A 10 -10.77 0.01 28.32
C CYS A 10 -9.99 0.70 27.19
N PRO A 11 -9.67 2.00 27.28
CA PRO A 11 -8.91 2.69 26.24
C PRO A 11 -7.51 2.11 25.99
N ARG A 12 -6.94 1.42 26.99
CA ARG A 12 -5.59 0.85 26.92
C ARG A 12 -5.54 -0.56 26.34
N CYS A 13 -6.43 -1.46 26.78
CA CYS A 13 -6.36 -2.88 26.40
C CYS A 13 -7.64 -3.44 25.74
N VAL A 14 -8.66 -2.60 25.55
CA VAL A 14 -9.93 -2.92 24.87
C VAL A 14 -10.77 -4.02 25.55
N ALA A 15 -10.34 -4.50 26.72
CA ALA A 15 -11.15 -5.37 27.56
C ALA A 15 -12.42 -4.66 28.03
N VAL A 16 -13.47 -5.44 28.31
CA VAL A 16 -14.66 -4.92 28.97
C VAL A 16 -14.25 -4.44 30.38
N ALA A 17 -14.67 -3.22 30.71
CA ALA A 17 -14.37 -2.55 31.96
C ALA A 17 -15.61 -1.83 32.49
N ASP A 18 -15.67 -1.63 33.81
CA ASP A 18 -16.73 -0.87 34.44
C ASP A 18 -16.49 0.63 34.20
N TYR A 19 -17.52 1.37 33.78
CA TYR A 19 -17.51 2.84 33.79
C TYR A 19 -18.47 3.40 34.84
N VAL A 20 -18.17 4.61 35.31
CA VAL A 20 -19.03 5.36 36.22
C VAL A 20 -19.03 6.84 35.86
N PHE A 21 -20.18 7.50 36.00
CA PHE A 21 -20.29 8.95 36.04
C PHE A 21 -20.46 9.43 37.47
N ILE A 22 -19.66 10.41 37.89
CA ILE A 22 -19.61 10.93 39.25
C ILE A 22 -19.86 12.44 39.20
N GLU A 23 -20.96 12.89 39.78
CA GLU A 23 -21.18 14.31 40.02
C GLU A 23 -20.20 14.84 41.07
N THR A 24 -19.48 15.90 40.72
CA THR A 24 -18.48 16.57 41.54
C THR A 24 -19.06 17.86 42.11
N LEU A 25 -19.38 17.84 43.41
CA LEU A 25 -19.98 18.98 44.13
C LEU A 25 -18.92 19.97 44.67
N LYS A 26 -17.67 19.86 44.23
CA LYS A 26 -16.54 20.57 44.86
C LYS A 26 -16.51 22.08 44.56
N ARG A 27 -17.11 22.53 43.45
CA ARG A 27 -17.22 23.96 43.10
C ARG A 27 -18.34 24.15 42.06
N PRO A 28 -19.25 25.12 42.23
CA PRO A 28 -20.22 25.45 41.20
C PRO A 28 -19.53 26.08 39.97
N PRO A 29 -20.03 25.82 38.75
CA PRO A 29 -21.15 24.92 38.46
C PRO A 29 -20.73 23.44 38.58
N ASN A 30 -21.66 22.58 39.03
CA ASN A 30 -21.40 21.15 39.29
C ASN A 30 -20.78 20.50 38.04
N GLY A 31 -19.63 19.83 38.22
CA GLY A 31 -18.99 19.07 37.14
C GLY A 31 -19.37 17.59 37.17
N LEU A 32 -19.23 16.90 36.05
CA LEU A 32 -19.36 15.46 35.93
C LEU A 32 -18.00 14.84 35.65
N ARG A 33 -17.64 13.77 36.36
CA ARG A 33 -16.45 12.98 36.08
C ARG A 33 -16.84 11.63 35.50
N TYR A 34 -16.35 11.31 34.32
CA TYR A 34 -16.41 9.98 33.75
C TYR A 34 -15.16 9.20 34.17
N GLU A 35 -15.30 7.99 34.71
CA GLU A 35 -14.17 7.10 35.02
C GLU A 35 -14.38 5.70 34.43
N VAL A 36 -13.33 5.10 33.87
CA VAL A 36 -13.30 3.70 33.42
C VAL A 36 -12.22 2.94 34.19
N ARG A 37 -12.62 1.87 34.89
CA ARG A 37 -11.72 1.07 35.74
C ARG A 37 -11.53 -0.32 35.15
N CYS A 38 -10.36 -0.58 34.58
CA CYS A 38 -10.07 -1.86 33.97
C CYS A 38 -9.42 -2.83 34.97
N ARG A 39 -10.10 -3.94 35.28
CA ARG A 39 -9.54 -4.99 36.13
C ARG A 39 -8.52 -5.88 35.42
N LYS A 40 -8.50 -5.88 34.08
CA LYS A 40 -7.57 -6.70 33.29
C LYS A 40 -6.15 -6.12 33.27
N CYS A 41 -6.02 -4.83 32.94
CA CYS A 41 -4.72 -4.17 32.86
C CYS A 41 -4.42 -3.20 34.01
N GLY A 42 -5.38 -2.95 34.91
CA GLY A 42 -5.22 -2.05 36.05
C GLY A 42 -5.36 -0.55 35.71
N GLU A 43 -5.57 -0.20 34.44
CA GLU A 43 -5.72 1.19 34.03
C GLU A 43 -6.99 1.83 34.57
N CYS A 44 -6.89 3.10 35.00
CA CYS A 44 -8.01 3.92 35.42
C CYS A 44 -8.03 5.20 34.58
N TYR A 45 -8.87 5.23 33.56
CA TYR A 45 -9.09 6.44 32.77
C TYR A 45 -10.09 7.33 33.49
N SER A 46 -9.88 8.65 33.50
CA SER A 46 -10.82 9.62 34.05
C SER A 46 -10.85 10.91 33.25
N GLU A 47 -12.04 11.45 33.03
CA GLU A 47 -12.26 12.71 32.33
C GLU A 47 -13.24 13.59 33.11
N ASP A 48 -12.86 14.84 33.37
CA ASP A 48 -13.69 15.82 34.06
C ASP A 48 -14.40 16.72 33.05
N SER A 49 -15.71 16.57 32.91
CA SER A 49 -16.59 17.46 32.16
C SER A 49 -17.14 18.55 33.09
N ARG A 50 -16.98 19.82 32.74
CA ARG A 50 -17.58 20.93 33.48
C ARG A 50 -18.48 21.74 32.56
N PRO A 51 -19.70 22.10 33.00
CA PRO A 51 -20.48 23.08 32.28
C PRO A 51 -19.70 24.40 32.28
N VAL A 52 -19.39 24.89 31.08
CA VAL A 52 -18.75 26.21 30.92
C VAL A 52 -19.84 27.25 31.09
N ALA A 53 -19.86 27.95 32.22
CA ALA A 53 -20.73 29.10 32.40
C ALA A 53 -20.25 30.24 31.50
N ASN A 54 -21.16 30.83 30.72
CA ASN A 54 -20.92 32.01 29.88
C ASN A 54 -19.95 31.81 28.70
N LEU A 55 -20.15 30.77 27.89
CA LEU A 55 -19.79 30.95 26.48
C LEU A 55 -20.76 32.00 25.92
N PRO A 56 -20.29 33.10 25.26
CA PRO A 56 -21.21 33.94 24.49
C PRO A 56 -21.97 33.00 23.57
N ALA A 57 -23.30 33.17 23.45
CA ALA A 57 -24.16 32.31 22.63
C ALA A 57 -23.45 32.05 21.32
N VAL A 58 -22.79 30.89 21.24
CA VAL A 58 -22.08 30.47 20.05
C VAL A 58 -23.21 30.39 19.07
N VAL A 59 -23.17 31.25 18.04
CA VAL A 59 -24.05 31.11 16.88
C VAL A 59 -24.03 29.63 16.61
N GLU A 60 -25.17 28.97 16.81
CA GLU A 60 -25.35 27.55 16.57
C GLU A 60 -25.24 27.43 15.05
N GLU A 61 -24.00 27.51 14.58
CA GLU A 61 -23.60 27.21 13.24
C GLU A 61 -23.88 25.74 13.16
N SER A 62 -25.12 25.47 12.74
CA SER A 62 -25.72 24.16 12.63
C SER A 62 -24.65 23.30 12.01
N LEU A 63 -24.06 22.39 12.80
CA LEU A 63 -23.00 21.53 12.35
C LEU A 63 -23.62 20.72 11.21
N ARG A 64 -23.45 21.22 9.99
CA ARG A 64 -24.01 20.60 8.81
C ARG A 64 -23.12 19.42 8.57
N TRP A 65 -23.61 18.26 9.00
CA TRP A 65 -22.92 17.02 8.76
C TRP A 65 -22.64 16.92 7.25
N PRO A 66 -21.42 16.54 6.85
CA PRO A 66 -21.16 16.26 5.46
C PRO A 66 -22.25 15.31 4.97
N PRO A 67 -22.83 15.56 3.79
CA PRO A 67 -23.79 14.61 3.23
C PRO A 67 -23.16 13.23 3.21
N ASP A 68 -23.96 12.20 3.48
CA ASP A 68 -23.50 10.83 3.44
C ASP A 68 -22.83 10.58 2.09
N TRP A 69 -21.52 10.34 2.11
CA TRP A 69 -20.77 10.03 0.91
C TRP A 69 -21.29 8.69 0.42
N LEU A 70 -21.90 8.69 -0.77
CA LEU A 70 -22.26 7.44 -1.44
C LEU A 70 -21.01 6.58 -1.53
N PRO A 71 -21.11 5.26 -1.27
CA PRO A 71 -19.97 4.37 -1.44
C PRO A 71 -19.44 4.53 -2.86
N GLU A 72 -18.13 4.75 -2.98
CA GLU A 72 -17.46 4.80 -4.27
C GLU A 72 -17.81 3.50 -5.04
N PRO A 73 -18.14 3.59 -6.35
CA PRO A 73 -18.48 2.41 -7.12
C PRO A 73 -17.35 1.37 -7.01
N GLU A 74 -17.74 0.10 -6.93
CA GLU A 74 -16.79 -1.00 -6.77
C GLU A 74 -15.77 -0.98 -7.91
N ARG A 75 -14.49 -0.78 -7.57
CA ARG A 75 -13.40 -0.70 -8.53
C ARG A 75 -13.10 -2.07 -9.12
N ASP A 76 -13.12 -2.17 -10.45
CA ASP A 76 -12.78 -3.40 -11.15
C ASP A 76 -11.26 -3.60 -11.28
N TRP A 77 -10.67 -4.14 -10.21
CA TRP A 77 -9.25 -4.43 -10.13
C TRP A 77 -8.77 -5.43 -11.19
N VAL A 78 -9.63 -6.33 -11.64
CA VAL A 78 -9.26 -7.39 -12.59
C VAL A 78 -8.99 -6.79 -13.95
N ASN A 79 -9.90 -5.94 -14.43
CA ASN A 79 -9.74 -5.28 -15.71
C ASN A 79 -8.58 -4.28 -15.70
N GLU A 80 -8.42 -3.52 -14.60
CA GLU A 80 -7.29 -2.58 -14.47
C GLU A 80 -5.93 -3.31 -14.47
N ALA A 81 -5.82 -4.44 -13.75
CA ALA A 81 -4.60 -5.24 -13.76
C ALA A 81 -4.33 -5.83 -15.16
N ARG A 82 -5.38 -6.31 -15.84
CA ARG A 82 -5.27 -6.88 -17.18
C ARG A 82 -4.76 -5.85 -18.18
N GLU A 83 -5.28 -4.62 -18.14
CA GLU A 83 -4.84 -3.54 -19.03
C GLU A 83 -3.37 -3.15 -18.80
N LYS A 84 -2.94 -3.09 -17.53
CA LYS A 84 -1.52 -2.82 -17.23
C LYS A 84 -0.62 -3.95 -17.75
N LEU A 85 -1.05 -5.20 -17.61
CA LEU A 85 -0.31 -6.36 -18.10
C LEU A 85 -0.23 -6.42 -19.64
N THR A 86 -1.29 -6.03 -20.35
CA THR A 86 -1.27 -6.01 -21.83
C THR A 86 -0.28 -4.97 -22.34
N VAL A 87 -0.18 -3.80 -21.71
CA VAL A 87 0.81 -2.76 -22.05
C VAL A 87 2.24 -3.27 -21.84
N VAL A 88 2.52 -3.93 -20.70
CA VAL A 88 3.83 -4.50 -20.42
C VAL A 88 4.17 -5.62 -21.41
N ALA A 89 3.22 -6.50 -21.72
CA ALA A 89 3.42 -7.59 -22.68
C ALA A 89 3.68 -7.07 -24.11
N ALA A 90 3.00 -6.01 -24.53
CA ALA A 90 3.24 -5.39 -25.83
C ALA A 90 4.66 -4.81 -25.92
N ARG A 91 5.14 -4.16 -24.86
CA ARG A 91 6.50 -3.63 -24.78
C ARG A 91 7.57 -4.72 -24.73
N SER A 92 7.36 -5.77 -23.95
CA SER A 92 8.35 -6.87 -23.87
C SER A 92 8.48 -7.60 -25.20
N LYS A 93 7.38 -7.76 -25.94
CA LYS A 93 7.41 -8.35 -27.29
C LYS A 93 8.28 -7.56 -28.25
N THR A 94 8.17 -6.23 -28.28
CA THR A 94 9.00 -5.41 -29.19
C THR A 94 10.49 -5.46 -28.84
N GLU A 95 10.81 -5.53 -27.54
CA GLU A 95 12.18 -5.68 -27.05
C GLU A 95 12.75 -7.06 -27.44
N LEU A 96 11.98 -8.14 -27.27
CA LEU A 96 12.37 -9.50 -27.69
C LEU A 96 12.53 -9.62 -29.20
N ASP A 97 11.63 -9.04 -29.99
CA ASP A 97 11.74 -9.03 -31.45
C ASP A 97 13.00 -8.29 -31.92
N ALA A 98 13.39 -7.20 -31.23
CA ALA A 98 14.63 -6.49 -31.53
C ALA A 98 15.88 -7.34 -31.22
N LEU A 99 15.91 -7.97 -30.05
CA LEU A 99 17.00 -8.89 -29.68
C LEU A 99 17.09 -10.07 -30.64
N GLY A 100 15.95 -10.64 -31.06
CA GLY A 100 15.89 -11.72 -32.04
C GLY A 100 16.55 -11.34 -33.36
N ARG A 101 16.28 -10.14 -33.88
CA ARG A 101 16.94 -9.63 -35.10
C ARG A 101 18.45 -9.48 -34.93
N HIS A 102 18.93 -9.01 -33.78
CA HIS A 102 20.36 -8.89 -33.50
C HIS A 102 21.06 -10.25 -33.43
N VAL A 103 20.46 -11.22 -32.75
CA VAL A 103 21.00 -12.59 -32.64
C VAL A 103 21.06 -13.25 -34.01
N GLN A 104 20.02 -13.10 -34.82
CA GLN A 104 19.97 -13.64 -36.18
C GLN A 104 21.10 -13.05 -37.05
N GLY A 105 21.30 -11.72 -37.01
CA GLY A 105 22.39 -11.07 -37.75
C GLY A 105 23.78 -11.53 -37.31
N ALA A 106 24.00 -11.68 -36.00
CA ALA A 106 25.27 -12.18 -35.47
C ALA A 106 25.55 -13.64 -35.89
N TYR A 107 24.51 -14.47 -35.90
CA TYR A 107 24.60 -15.86 -36.36
C TYR A 107 24.97 -15.93 -37.84
N GLU A 108 24.33 -15.14 -38.70
CA GLU A 108 24.61 -15.09 -40.13
C GLU A 108 26.06 -14.63 -40.41
N LEU A 109 26.52 -13.57 -39.75
CA LEU A 109 27.91 -13.10 -39.85
C LEU A 109 28.93 -14.15 -39.40
N THR A 110 28.65 -14.85 -38.30
CA THR A 110 29.54 -15.89 -37.79
C THR A 110 29.60 -17.05 -38.78
N ARG A 111 28.45 -17.44 -39.32
CA ARG A 111 28.35 -18.52 -40.31
C ARG A 111 29.10 -18.18 -41.60
N THR A 112 28.96 -16.97 -42.14
CA THR A 112 29.69 -16.56 -43.36
C THR A 112 31.20 -16.57 -43.13
N TRP A 113 31.65 -15.99 -42.01
CA TRP A 113 33.07 -15.99 -41.64
C TRP A 113 33.65 -17.40 -41.47
N VAL A 114 32.92 -18.35 -40.86
CA VAL A 114 33.36 -19.74 -40.73
C VAL A 114 33.51 -20.39 -42.11
N ASN A 115 32.55 -20.14 -43.00
CA ASN A 115 32.58 -20.68 -44.37
C ASN A 115 33.75 -20.13 -45.17
N GLU A 116 34.01 -18.82 -45.11
CA GLU A 116 35.17 -18.17 -45.74
C GLU A 116 36.49 -18.78 -45.25
N ARG A 117 36.65 -18.95 -43.93
CA ARG A 117 37.84 -19.59 -43.36
C ARG A 117 38.01 -21.03 -43.81
N ARG A 118 36.91 -21.79 -43.92
CA ARG A 118 36.95 -23.17 -44.40
C ARG A 118 37.35 -23.21 -45.89
N ALA A 119 36.82 -22.31 -46.72
CA ALA A 119 37.19 -22.19 -48.13
C ALA A 119 38.67 -21.81 -48.32
N ALA A 120 39.17 -20.85 -47.55
CA ALA A 120 40.58 -20.43 -47.60
C ALA A 120 41.54 -21.58 -47.24
N ARG A 121 41.18 -22.45 -46.27
CA ARG A 121 41.98 -23.64 -45.94
C ARG A 121 42.02 -24.68 -47.05
N MET A 122 40.90 -24.89 -47.75
CA MET A 122 40.83 -25.83 -48.88
C MET A 122 41.72 -25.38 -50.04
N LEU A 123 41.75 -24.07 -50.35
CA LEU A 123 42.63 -23.49 -51.37
C LEU A 123 44.12 -23.55 -50.99
N GLY A 124 44.43 -23.44 -49.69
CA GLY A 124 45.81 -23.57 -49.19
C GLY A 124 46.37 -25.00 -49.28
N GLN A 125 45.53 -26.03 -49.13
CA GLN A 125 45.95 -27.43 -49.30
C GLN A 125 46.25 -27.81 -50.74
N THR A 126 45.65 -27.12 -51.73
CA THR A 126 45.89 -27.39 -53.15
C THR A 126 47.16 -26.72 -53.71
N GLY A 127 47.82 -25.83 -52.95
CA GLY A 127 49.03 -25.11 -53.39
C GLY A 127 50.35 -25.73 -52.92
N GLY A 128 50.33 -26.80 -52.14
CA GLY A 128 51.49 -27.39 -51.47
C GLY A 128 52.06 -28.64 -52.14
N TYR A 129 52.33 -28.61 -53.45
CA TYR A 129 53.17 -29.59 -54.12
C TYR A 129 53.95 -28.84 -55.22
N ALA A 130 55.14 -28.37 -54.85
CA ALA A 130 56.14 -27.91 -55.80
C ALA A 130 57.52 -28.22 -55.21
N GLY A 131 58.12 -29.30 -55.72
CA GLY A 131 59.57 -29.45 -55.81
C GLY A 131 60.29 -30.08 -54.62
N GLY A 132 61.03 -31.15 -54.90
CA GLY A 132 62.18 -31.53 -54.08
C GLY A 132 62.67 -32.96 -54.30
N GLY A 133 63.67 -33.12 -55.19
CA GLY A 133 64.67 -34.20 -55.11
C GLY A 133 64.49 -35.34 -56.09
#